data_AF-A0A5T1B3J6-F1
#
_entry.id   AF-A0A5T1B3J6-F1
#
_cell.length_a   1.000
_cell.length_b   1.000
_cell.length_c   1.000
_cell.angle_alpha   90.00
_cell.angle_beta   90.00
_cell.angle_gamma   90.00
#
_symmetry.space_group_name_H-M   'P 1'
#
loop_
_entity.id
_entity.type
_entity.pdbx_description
1 polymer ?
#
loop_
_entity_poly.entity_id
_entity_poly.type
_entity_poly.pdbx_seq_one_letter_code
_entity_poly.pdbx_strand_id
1 'polypeptide(L)'
;MINRIFMKENLGFKKAELEISKGLTVFTGLSGAGKSVLFKGILSAFSLSESEAKIVEIEVDDKLDLESFGIESEEENVFKLLKEKNTKYFINNQSIAKKSLQNLSKTFIKYLSAKENNEFGNEKFLNLLDALEMQENTNFVSFLEDFKKDFNAYSQISNELNAILEEEKKVEELKELARAQIEKISSINPKIGEYEELLILKKKLSKKDKLEEAWSKAERIFELEKVVIEALNLSEVDASFFSECLNELRVICENQKMEDLDFDVEALLDRIENLSYLIKRYESIENALEVLKQKKYELEHYENLSFEKKELEKKFQELKQKLEEKAQILTQTRKKNLKKLEKCLNNYLKDLYMKDASLTLKENEKISILGKDEIMLDINLAHLKNLS
;
A
#
# COMPACT_ATOMS: atom_id res chain seq x y z
N MET A 1 -11.73 -16.86 -40.24
CA MET A 1 -11.73 -16.17 -41.57
C MET A 1 -13.08 -15.50 -41.80
N ILE A 2 -13.13 -14.32 -42.43
CA ILE A 2 -14.40 -13.71 -42.85
C ILE A 2 -14.90 -14.38 -44.13
N ASN A 3 -16.07 -15.02 -44.08
CA ASN A 3 -16.68 -15.74 -45.20
C ASN A 3 -17.73 -14.91 -45.92
N ARG A 4 -18.54 -14.15 -45.17
CA ARG A 4 -19.61 -13.34 -45.72
C ARG A 4 -19.71 -11.99 -45.04
N ILE A 5 -20.01 -10.96 -45.83
CA ILE A 5 -20.27 -9.61 -45.34
C ILE A 5 -21.61 -9.18 -45.90
N PHE A 6 -22.50 -8.77 -45.01
CA PHE A 6 -23.78 -8.18 -45.33
C PHE A 6 -23.91 -6.82 -44.66
N MET A 7 -24.39 -5.83 -45.41
CA MET A 7 -24.50 -4.46 -44.92
C MET A 7 -25.69 -3.74 -45.52
N LYS A 8 -26.40 -2.95 -44.71
CA LYS A 8 -27.54 -2.15 -45.14
C LYS A 8 -27.45 -0.71 -44.65
N GLU A 9 -27.99 0.19 -45.48
CA GLU A 9 -28.11 1.63 -45.23
C GLU A 9 -26.79 2.25 -44.75
N ASN A 10 -25.75 2.21 -45.60
CA ASN A 10 -24.46 2.86 -45.32
C ASN A 10 -24.24 4.05 -46.28
N LEU A 11 -23.27 4.90 -45.96
CA LEU A 11 -22.95 6.08 -46.75
C LEU A 11 -22.54 5.68 -48.19
N GLY A 12 -23.35 6.03 -49.18
CA GLY A 12 -23.07 5.75 -50.58
C GLY A 12 -23.61 4.42 -51.13
N PHE A 13 -24.23 3.55 -50.31
CA PHE A 13 -24.96 2.37 -50.81
C PHE A 13 -26.07 1.87 -49.88
N LYS A 14 -27.17 1.39 -50.47
CA LYS A 14 -28.33 0.88 -49.71
C LYS A 14 -28.12 -0.53 -49.17
N LYS A 15 -27.45 -1.39 -49.94
CA LYS A 15 -27.17 -2.79 -49.58
C LYS A 15 -25.84 -3.21 -50.20
N ALA A 16 -25.01 -3.92 -49.44
CA ALA A 16 -23.85 -4.65 -49.94
C ALA A 16 -23.89 -6.07 -49.39
N GLU A 17 -23.61 -7.04 -50.24
CA GLU A 17 -23.54 -8.46 -49.89
C GLU A 17 -22.36 -9.06 -50.66
N LEU A 18 -21.41 -9.63 -49.91
CA LEU A 18 -20.14 -10.11 -50.43
C LEU A 18 -19.85 -11.46 -49.80
N GLU A 19 -19.38 -12.39 -50.62
CA GLU A 19 -18.80 -13.66 -50.18
C GLU A 19 -17.30 -13.60 -50.45
N ILE A 20 -16.50 -13.95 -49.45
CA ILE A 20 -15.04 -13.87 -49.47
C ILE A 20 -14.47 -15.28 -49.36
N SER A 21 -13.53 -15.60 -50.25
CA SER A 21 -12.78 -16.84 -50.21
C SER A 21 -11.42 -16.66 -49.54
N LYS A 22 -10.83 -17.78 -49.08
CA LYS A 22 -9.55 -17.77 -48.39
C LYS A 22 -8.43 -17.27 -49.31
N GLY A 23 -7.58 -16.40 -48.77
CA GLY A 23 -6.40 -15.89 -49.47
C GLY A 23 -6.42 -14.37 -49.64
N LEU A 24 -5.78 -13.88 -50.71
CA LEU A 24 -5.69 -12.46 -51.00
C LEU A 24 -6.95 -12.00 -51.75
N THR A 25 -7.75 -11.17 -51.09
CA THR A 25 -8.91 -10.49 -51.72
C THR A 25 -8.57 -9.02 -51.96
N VAL A 26 -8.70 -8.58 -53.22
CA VAL A 26 -8.34 -7.20 -53.63
C VAL A 26 -9.59 -6.42 -54.05
N PHE A 27 -9.88 -5.33 -53.34
CA PHE A 27 -10.97 -4.41 -53.69
C PHE A 27 -10.47 -3.27 -54.60
N THR A 28 -10.82 -3.33 -55.88
CA THR A 28 -10.50 -2.30 -56.88
C THR A 28 -11.71 -1.39 -57.17
N GLY A 29 -11.53 -0.27 -57.88
CA GLY A 29 -12.61 0.69 -58.16
C GLY A 29 -12.14 2.13 -58.36
N LEU A 30 -13.00 2.97 -58.95
CA LEU A 30 -12.70 4.32 -59.44
C LEU A 30 -12.47 5.39 -58.35
N SER A 31 -13.14 5.29 -57.20
CA SER A 31 -13.01 6.25 -56.10
C SER A 31 -12.60 5.57 -54.79
N GLY A 32 -11.73 6.23 -54.02
CA GLY A 32 -11.31 5.74 -52.69
C GLY A 32 -12.42 5.80 -51.65
N ALA A 33 -13.38 6.73 -51.78
CA ALA A 33 -14.43 6.97 -50.81
C ALA A 33 -15.32 5.74 -50.56
N GLY A 34 -15.77 5.06 -51.62
CA GLY A 34 -16.60 3.85 -51.50
C GLY A 34 -15.89 2.70 -50.80
N LYS A 35 -14.59 2.51 -51.09
CA LYS A 35 -13.76 1.49 -50.42
C LYS A 35 -13.60 1.79 -48.94
N SER A 36 -13.26 3.03 -48.60
CA SER A 36 -13.11 3.45 -47.20
C SER A 36 -14.41 3.28 -46.42
N VAL A 37 -15.57 3.57 -47.02
CA VAL A 37 -16.86 3.33 -46.36
C VAL A 37 -17.14 1.84 -46.16
N LEU A 38 -16.86 1.00 -47.16
CA LEU A 38 -17.00 -0.45 -47.04
C LEU A 38 -16.12 -1.00 -45.90
N PHE A 39 -14.82 -0.65 -45.88
CA PHE A 39 -13.90 -1.10 -44.83
C PHE A 39 -14.28 -0.61 -43.44
N LYS A 40 -14.72 0.65 -43.30
CA LYS A 40 -15.26 1.15 -42.02
C LYS A 40 -16.50 0.39 -41.58
N GLY A 41 -17.37 0.02 -42.53
CA GLY A 41 -18.52 -0.81 -42.23
C GLY A 41 -18.10 -2.20 -41.74
N ILE A 42 -17.15 -2.86 -42.42
CA ILE A 42 -16.61 -4.17 -42.01
C ILE A 42 -16.04 -4.10 -40.59
N LEU A 43 -15.11 -3.18 -40.36
CA LEU A 43 -14.45 -2.98 -39.06
C LEU A 43 -15.43 -2.57 -37.95
N SER A 44 -16.56 -1.94 -38.30
CA SER A 44 -17.57 -1.54 -37.33
C SER A 44 -18.32 -2.72 -36.72
N ALA A 45 -18.52 -3.83 -37.44
CA ALA A 45 -19.13 -5.04 -36.86
C ALA A 45 -18.31 -5.60 -35.68
N PHE A 46 -17.01 -5.31 -35.66
CA PHE A 46 -16.04 -5.71 -34.64
C PHE A 46 -15.73 -4.62 -33.61
N SER A 47 -16.49 -3.52 -33.63
CA SER A 47 -16.24 -2.34 -32.79
C SER A 47 -14.83 -1.75 -32.94
N LEU A 48 -14.18 -1.92 -34.10
CA LEU A 48 -12.85 -1.38 -34.38
C LEU A 48 -12.91 0.00 -35.04
N SER A 49 -14.00 0.31 -35.74
CA SER A 49 -14.25 1.64 -36.31
C SER A 49 -15.70 2.05 -36.20
N GLU A 50 -15.96 3.35 -36.38
CA GLU A 50 -17.32 3.86 -36.50
C GLU A 50 -17.79 3.82 -37.97
N SER A 51 -19.08 3.55 -38.14
CA SER A 51 -19.75 3.47 -39.44
C SER A 51 -21.12 4.14 -39.38
N GLU A 52 -21.59 4.60 -40.53
CA GLU A 52 -22.96 5.08 -40.72
C GLU A 52 -23.92 3.97 -41.13
N ALA A 53 -23.43 2.75 -41.34
CA ALA A 53 -24.25 1.59 -41.62
C ALA A 53 -25.27 1.34 -40.50
N LYS A 54 -26.54 1.18 -40.86
CA LYS A 54 -27.60 0.79 -39.93
C LYS A 54 -27.46 -0.66 -39.48
N ILE A 55 -27.10 -1.55 -40.41
CA ILE A 55 -26.93 -2.97 -40.15
C ILE A 55 -25.63 -3.43 -40.81
N VAL A 56 -24.79 -4.14 -40.06
CA VAL A 56 -23.66 -4.90 -40.58
C VAL A 56 -23.72 -6.29 -39.96
N GLU A 57 -23.64 -7.32 -40.77
CA GLU A 57 -23.56 -8.72 -40.37
C GLU A 57 -22.37 -9.35 -41.07
N ILE A 58 -21.52 -10.06 -40.32
CA ILE A 58 -20.31 -10.69 -40.84
C ILE A 58 -20.23 -12.10 -40.28
N GLU A 59 -20.13 -13.07 -41.18
CA GLU A 59 -19.94 -14.47 -40.83
C GLU A 59 -18.43 -14.75 -40.78
N VAL A 60 -17.99 -15.30 -39.66
CA VAL A 60 -16.59 -15.62 -39.37
C VAL A 60 -16.46 -17.11 -39.10
N ASP A 61 -15.78 -17.81 -40.00
CA ASP A 61 -15.36 -19.20 -39.86
C ASP A 61 -13.97 -19.24 -39.22
N ASP A 62 -13.93 -19.08 -37.91
CA ASP A 62 -12.73 -19.22 -37.10
C ASP A 62 -13.06 -19.76 -35.71
N LYS A 63 -12.10 -20.46 -35.10
CA LYS A 63 -12.24 -20.92 -33.72
C LYS A 63 -11.90 -19.78 -32.78
N LEU A 64 -12.94 -19.17 -32.21
CA LEU A 64 -12.82 -18.04 -31.29
C LEU A 64 -13.18 -18.49 -29.87
N ASP A 65 -12.42 -18.01 -28.89
CA ASP A 65 -12.74 -18.20 -27.47
C ASP A 65 -13.85 -17.21 -27.07
N LEU A 66 -15.10 -17.56 -27.40
CA LEU A 66 -16.29 -16.78 -27.08
C LEU A 66 -16.82 -17.05 -25.67
N GLU A 67 -16.52 -18.23 -25.11
CA GLU A 67 -16.98 -18.67 -23.79
C GLU A 67 -16.42 -17.78 -22.68
N SER A 68 -15.17 -17.33 -22.80
CA SER A 68 -14.56 -16.38 -21.86
C SER A 68 -15.26 -15.01 -21.82
N PHE A 69 -16.11 -14.72 -22.81
CA PHE A 69 -16.95 -13.53 -22.87
C PHE A 69 -18.43 -13.83 -22.61
N GLY A 70 -18.77 -15.06 -22.21
CA GLY A 70 -20.13 -15.50 -21.90
C GLY A 70 -21.01 -15.71 -23.12
N ILE A 71 -20.42 -16.04 -24.28
CA ILE A 71 -21.15 -16.28 -25.53
C ILE A 71 -20.91 -17.71 -25.99
N GLU A 72 -21.98 -18.38 -26.41
CA GLU A 72 -21.90 -19.73 -26.99
C GLU A 72 -21.35 -19.66 -28.42
N SER A 73 -20.30 -20.44 -28.69
CA SER A 73 -19.73 -20.55 -30.03
C SER A 73 -20.57 -21.45 -30.92
N GLU A 74 -20.72 -21.05 -32.17
CA GLU A 74 -21.31 -21.87 -33.25
C GLU A 74 -20.21 -22.36 -34.20
N GLU A 75 -20.56 -23.18 -35.20
CA GLU A 75 -19.62 -23.60 -36.26
C GLU A 75 -19.10 -22.40 -37.07
N GLU A 76 -20.00 -21.50 -37.45
CA GLU A 76 -19.68 -20.20 -38.03
C GLU A 76 -20.27 -19.10 -37.14
N ASN A 77 -19.42 -18.18 -36.68
CA ASN A 77 -19.85 -17.15 -35.74
C ASN A 77 -20.31 -15.90 -36.48
N VAL A 78 -21.49 -15.38 -36.14
CA VAL A 78 -22.10 -14.21 -36.79
C VAL A 78 -21.94 -12.97 -35.94
N PHE A 79 -21.11 -12.03 -36.41
CA PHE A 79 -20.91 -10.72 -35.80
C PHE A 79 -21.89 -9.71 -36.39
N LYS A 80 -22.65 -9.04 -35.53
CA LYS A 80 -23.72 -8.13 -35.95
C LYS A 80 -23.67 -6.80 -35.24
N LEU A 81 -23.75 -5.73 -36.02
CA LEU A 81 -23.97 -4.36 -35.59
C LEU A 81 -25.36 -3.90 -36.01
N LEU A 82 -26.08 -3.30 -35.06
CA LEU A 82 -27.35 -2.62 -35.29
C LEU A 82 -27.27 -1.18 -34.75
N LYS A 83 -27.44 -0.20 -35.63
CA LYS A 83 -27.44 1.23 -35.30
C LYS A 83 -28.83 1.82 -35.52
N GLU A 84 -29.60 1.92 -34.44
CA GLU A 84 -30.88 2.64 -34.44
C GLU A 84 -30.71 4.00 -33.73
N LYS A 85 -31.15 4.12 -32.47
CA LYS A 85 -30.83 5.28 -31.61
C LYS A 85 -29.40 5.20 -31.06
N ASN A 86 -29.01 4.00 -30.64
CA ASN A 86 -27.68 3.66 -30.14
C ASN A 86 -27.14 2.46 -30.93
N THR A 87 -25.82 2.35 -31.03
CA THR A 87 -25.17 1.17 -31.61
C THR A 87 -25.19 0.01 -30.62
N LYS A 88 -25.74 -1.12 -31.05
CA LYS A 88 -25.74 -2.40 -30.32
C LYS A 88 -24.94 -3.45 -31.10
N TYR A 89 -24.27 -4.32 -30.37
CA TYR A 89 -23.40 -5.35 -30.91
C TYR A 89 -23.89 -6.73 -30.47
N PHE A 90 -23.82 -7.70 -31.37
CA PHE A 90 -24.20 -9.07 -31.12
C PHE A 90 -23.19 -10.05 -31.73
N ILE A 91 -23.04 -11.20 -31.10
CA ILE A 91 -22.39 -12.39 -31.65
C ILE A 91 -23.38 -13.53 -31.49
N ASN A 92 -23.71 -14.26 -32.56
CA ASN A 92 -24.68 -15.36 -32.55
C ASN A 92 -26.02 -14.97 -31.91
N ASN A 93 -26.52 -13.77 -32.24
CA ASN A 93 -27.70 -13.13 -31.66
C ASN A 93 -27.65 -12.83 -30.14
N GLN A 94 -26.51 -13.06 -29.47
CA GLN A 94 -26.28 -12.71 -28.08
C GLN A 94 -25.62 -11.33 -27.98
N SER A 95 -26.14 -10.45 -27.10
CA SER A 95 -25.66 -9.07 -26.97
C SER A 95 -24.29 -9.03 -26.28
N ILE A 96 -23.35 -8.23 -26.82
CA ILE A 96 -22.03 -8.02 -26.23
C ILE A 96 -21.73 -6.54 -25.99
N ALA A 97 -21.05 -6.24 -24.88
CA ALA A 97 -20.59 -4.89 -24.59
C ALA A 97 -19.46 -4.45 -25.55
N LYS A 98 -19.47 -3.18 -25.95
CA LYS A 98 -18.50 -2.60 -26.90
C LYS A 98 -17.03 -2.91 -26.55
N LYS A 99 -16.65 -2.72 -25.27
CA LYS A 99 -15.27 -2.95 -24.80
C LYS A 99 -14.87 -4.42 -24.88
N SER A 100 -15.77 -5.33 -24.49
CA SER A 100 -15.54 -6.77 -24.55
C SER A 100 -15.35 -7.24 -25.99
N LEU A 101 -16.22 -6.78 -26.91
CA LEU A 101 -16.09 -7.08 -28.33
C LEU A 101 -14.80 -6.51 -28.93
N GLN A 102 -14.40 -5.30 -28.55
CA GLN A 102 -13.16 -4.71 -29.04
C GLN A 102 -11.93 -5.51 -28.58
N ASN A 103 -11.93 -6.01 -27.35
CA ASN A 103 -10.85 -6.86 -26.83
C ASN A 103 -10.79 -8.20 -27.56
N LEU A 104 -11.94 -8.86 -27.75
CA LEU A 104 -12.04 -10.08 -28.55
C LEU A 104 -11.56 -9.85 -29.99
N SER A 105 -12.05 -8.80 -30.65
CA SER A 105 -11.76 -8.55 -32.07
C SER A 105 -10.27 -8.32 -32.35
N LYS A 106 -9.53 -7.73 -31.41
CA LYS A 106 -8.08 -7.52 -31.52
C LYS A 106 -7.25 -8.81 -31.53
N THR A 107 -7.81 -9.94 -31.10
CA THR A 107 -7.07 -11.22 -31.09
C THR A 107 -7.00 -11.86 -32.47
N PHE A 108 -8.02 -11.67 -33.31
CA PHE A 108 -8.14 -12.32 -34.62
C PHE A 108 -8.21 -11.36 -35.82
N ILE A 109 -8.49 -10.07 -35.60
CA ILE A 109 -8.48 -9.05 -36.65
C ILE A 109 -7.29 -8.13 -36.46
N LYS A 110 -6.48 -8.04 -37.52
CA LYS A 110 -5.44 -7.04 -37.66
C LYS A 110 -5.80 -6.13 -38.82
N TYR A 111 -5.77 -4.83 -38.60
CA TYR A 111 -5.91 -3.85 -39.66
C TYR A 111 -4.85 -2.77 -39.53
N LEU A 112 -4.40 -2.27 -40.67
CA LEU A 112 -3.41 -1.21 -40.75
C LEU A 112 -4.14 0.07 -41.15
N SER A 113 -4.03 1.11 -40.34
CA SER A 113 -4.54 2.44 -40.66
C SER A 113 -3.59 3.49 -40.10
N ALA A 114 -3.62 4.71 -40.63
CA ALA A 114 -2.79 5.81 -40.12
C ALA A 114 -3.01 6.09 -38.62
N LYS A 115 -4.20 5.78 -38.10
CA LYS A 115 -4.56 5.97 -36.68
C LYS A 115 -4.19 4.77 -35.80
N GLU A 116 -3.93 3.60 -36.37
CA GLU A 116 -3.61 2.38 -35.63
C GLU A 116 -2.17 1.93 -35.92
N ASN A 117 -1.25 2.43 -35.09
CA ASN A 117 0.18 2.12 -35.19
C ASN A 117 0.63 1.06 -34.17
N ASN A 118 -0.31 0.31 -33.57
CA ASN A 118 0.03 -0.74 -32.60
C ASN A 118 0.95 -1.83 -33.18
N GLU A 119 0.85 -2.09 -34.49
CA GLU A 119 1.76 -3.03 -35.18
C GLU A 119 3.22 -2.54 -35.21
N PHE A 120 3.45 -1.25 -34.99
CA PHE A 120 4.77 -0.64 -34.85
C PHE A 120 5.09 -0.28 -33.38
N GLY A 121 4.39 -0.90 -32.43
CA GLY A 121 4.62 -0.69 -31.00
C GLY A 121 6.00 -1.16 -30.56
N ASN A 122 6.60 -0.46 -29.60
CA ASN A 122 7.93 -0.77 -29.06
C ASN A 122 8.07 -2.24 -28.62
N GLU A 123 7.06 -2.78 -27.93
CA GLU A 123 7.03 -4.18 -27.48
C GLU A 123 7.27 -5.17 -28.62
N LYS A 124 6.66 -4.94 -29.79
CA LYS A 124 6.81 -5.84 -30.93
C LYS A 124 8.23 -5.83 -31.48
N PHE A 125 8.85 -4.65 -31.56
CA PHE A 125 10.24 -4.54 -31.99
C PHE A 125 11.21 -5.18 -30.99
N LEU A 126 10.99 -5.00 -29.68
CA LEU A 126 11.79 -5.68 -28.66
C LEU A 126 11.66 -7.20 -28.76
N ASN A 127 10.43 -7.70 -28.90
CA ASN A 127 10.18 -9.13 -29.07
C ASN A 127 10.84 -9.68 -30.35
N LEU A 128 10.92 -8.89 -31.43
CA LEU A 128 11.63 -9.28 -32.65
C LEU A 128 13.16 -9.35 -32.41
N LEU A 129 13.74 -8.37 -31.72
CA LEU A 129 15.17 -8.42 -31.37
C LEU A 129 15.49 -9.62 -30.46
N ASP A 130 14.61 -9.90 -29.52
CA ASP A 130 14.75 -11.03 -28.61
C ASP A 130 14.63 -12.35 -29.38
N ALA A 131 13.67 -12.46 -30.31
CA ALA A 131 13.52 -13.63 -31.17
C ALA A 131 14.75 -13.88 -32.07
N LEU A 132 15.38 -12.81 -32.58
CA LEU A 132 16.63 -12.92 -33.34
C LEU A 132 17.77 -13.50 -32.49
N GLU A 133 17.86 -13.12 -31.22
CA GLU A 133 18.85 -13.70 -30.31
C GLU A 133 18.52 -15.16 -29.98
N MET A 134 17.25 -15.48 -29.73
CA MET A 134 16.82 -16.85 -29.41
C MET A 134 17.16 -17.85 -30.51
N GLN A 135 17.20 -17.41 -31.77
CA GLN A 135 17.61 -18.26 -32.89
C GLN A 135 19.09 -18.64 -32.85
N GLU A 136 19.95 -17.78 -32.30
CA GLU A 136 21.40 -17.99 -32.24
C GLU A 136 21.86 -18.55 -30.89
N ASN A 137 21.14 -18.24 -29.82
CA ASN A 137 21.52 -18.53 -28.44
C ASN A 137 20.36 -19.16 -27.67
N THR A 138 20.38 -20.48 -27.53
CA THR A 138 19.36 -21.24 -26.78
C THR A 138 19.30 -20.87 -25.29
N ASN A 139 20.42 -20.43 -24.70
CA ASN A 139 20.47 -20.00 -23.30
C ASN A 139 19.82 -18.61 -23.08
N PHE A 140 19.53 -17.86 -24.14
CA PHE A 140 18.88 -16.57 -24.02
C PHE A 140 17.39 -16.70 -23.62
N VAL A 141 16.74 -17.80 -23.99
CA VAL A 141 15.36 -18.10 -23.58
C VAL A 141 15.25 -18.20 -22.06
N SER A 142 16.10 -19.01 -21.44
CA SER A 142 16.14 -19.14 -19.97
C SER A 142 16.54 -17.83 -19.29
N PHE A 143 17.49 -17.09 -19.86
CA PHE A 143 17.85 -15.76 -19.36
C PHE A 143 16.65 -14.79 -19.32
N LEU A 144 15.83 -14.74 -20.37
CA LEU A 144 14.65 -13.88 -20.43
C LEU A 144 13.56 -14.33 -19.46
N GLU A 145 13.34 -15.64 -19.30
CA GLU A 145 12.41 -16.16 -18.29
C GLU A 145 12.86 -15.78 -16.88
N ASP A 146 14.14 -15.92 -16.58
CA ASP A 146 14.70 -15.54 -15.29
C ASP A 146 14.64 -14.03 -15.06
N PHE A 147 14.85 -13.22 -16.10
CA PHE A 147 14.64 -11.77 -16.01
C PHE A 147 13.19 -11.42 -15.66
N LYS A 148 12.21 -12.05 -16.34
CA LYS A 148 10.77 -11.83 -16.05
C LYS A 148 10.40 -12.28 -14.64
N LYS A 149 10.93 -13.42 -14.17
CA LYS A 149 10.72 -13.90 -12.79
C LYS A 149 11.28 -12.92 -11.77
N ASP A 150 12.53 -12.48 -11.95
CA ASP A 150 13.15 -11.48 -11.06
C ASP A 150 12.37 -10.16 -11.06
N PHE A 151 11.87 -9.72 -12.22
CA PHE A 151 11.07 -8.49 -12.34
C PHE A 151 9.73 -8.60 -11.61
N ASN A 152 9.04 -9.74 -11.74
CA ASN A 152 7.79 -9.98 -11.03
C ASN A 152 8.00 -10.01 -9.51
N ALA A 153 9.06 -10.67 -9.04
CA ALA A 153 9.44 -10.68 -7.62
C ALA A 153 9.77 -9.26 -7.12
N TYR A 154 10.54 -8.49 -7.89
CA TYR A 154 10.83 -7.09 -7.59
C TYR A 154 9.56 -6.24 -7.52
N SER A 155 8.62 -6.41 -8.46
CA SER A 155 7.36 -5.68 -8.46
C SER A 155 6.48 -6.03 -7.26
N GLN A 156 6.46 -7.30 -6.83
CA GLN A 156 5.73 -7.73 -5.64
C GLN A 156 6.33 -7.10 -4.38
N ILE A 157 7.64 -7.24 -4.18
CA ILE A 157 8.34 -6.65 -3.03
C ILE A 157 8.22 -5.13 -3.02
N SER A 158 8.25 -4.48 -4.19
CA SER A 158 8.03 -3.03 -4.28
C SER A 158 6.65 -2.63 -3.79
N ASN A 159 5.61 -3.42 -4.10
CA ASN A 159 4.25 -3.14 -3.66
C ASN A 159 4.08 -3.39 -2.16
N GLU A 160 4.65 -4.48 -1.64
CA GLU A 160 4.67 -4.80 -0.21
C GLU A 160 5.40 -3.71 0.59
N LEU A 161 6.57 -3.28 0.12
CA LEU A 161 7.33 -2.20 0.75
C LEU A 161 6.56 -0.88 0.76
N ASN A 162 5.89 -0.53 -0.35
CA ASN A 162 5.06 0.68 -0.40
C ASN A 162 3.88 0.61 0.58
N ALA A 163 3.23 -0.54 0.71
CA ALA A 163 2.16 -0.74 1.70
C ALA A 163 2.68 -0.54 3.14
N ILE A 164 3.83 -1.13 3.49
CA ILE A 164 4.43 -0.97 4.81
C ILE A 164 4.87 0.48 5.07
N LEU A 165 5.39 1.18 4.06
CA LEU A 165 5.75 2.61 4.18
C LEU A 165 4.53 3.50 4.43
N GLU A 166 3.38 3.19 3.83
CA GLU A 166 2.13 3.91 4.11
C GLU A 166 1.58 3.61 5.52
N GLU A 167 1.75 2.38 5.99
CA GLU A 167 1.37 1.97 7.34
C GLU A 167 2.29 2.61 8.40
N GLU A 168 3.60 2.60 8.18
CA GLU A 168 4.60 3.17 9.10
C GLU A 168 4.38 4.67 9.34
N LYS A 169 4.04 5.45 8.30
CA LYS A 169 3.71 6.87 8.47
C LYS A 169 2.59 7.12 9.46
N LYS A 170 1.61 6.21 9.54
CA LYS A 170 0.51 6.30 10.52
C LYS A 170 0.94 5.81 11.90
N VAL A 171 1.89 4.87 11.94
CA VAL A 171 2.34 4.19 13.15
C VAL A 171 3.42 4.99 13.91
N GLU A 172 4.24 5.80 13.25
CA GLU A 172 5.31 6.59 13.88
C GLU A 172 4.76 7.53 14.97
N GLU A 173 3.68 8.26 14.68
CA GLU A 173 2.99 9.12 15.65
C GLU A 173 2.43 8.30 16.83
N LEU A 174 1.88 7.12 16.55
CA LEU A 174 1.34 6.23 17.57
C LEU A 174 2.44 5.63 18.47
N LYS A 175 3.61 5.31 17.90
CA LYS A 175 4.79 4.83 18.65
C LYS A 175 5.27 5.86 19.65
N GLU A 176 5.41 7.12 19.26
CA GLU A 176 5.88 8.18 20.16
C GLU A 176 4.91 8.38 21.34
N LEU A 177 3.61 8.42 21.05
CA LEU A 177 2.57 8.51 22.08
C LEU A 177 2.59 7.29 23.01
N ALA A 178 2.71 6.08 22.47
CA ALA A 178 2.78 4.85 23.26
C ALA A 178 4.03 4.84 24.16
N ARG A 179 5.21 5.21 23.63
CA ARG A 179 6.46 5.31 24.41
C ARG A 179 6.33 6.30 25.56
N ALA A 180 5.80 7.49 25.30
CA ALA A 180 5.61 8.50 26.34
C ALA A 180 4.61 8.05 27.43
N GLN A 181 3.58 7.29 27.07
CA GLN A 181 2.63 6.72 28.04
C GLN A 181 3.25 5.60 28.87
N ILE A 182 3.97 4.68 28.22
CA ILE A 182 4.69 3.58 28.89
C ILE A 182 5.69 4.16 29.88
N GLU A 183 6.49 5.14 29.48
CA GLU A 183 7.49 5.78 30.33
C GLU A 183 6.86 6.44 31.56
N LYS A 184 5.75 7.18 31.38
CA LYS A 184 5.03 7.84 32.48
C LYS A 184 4.49 6.86 33.52
N ILE A 185 3.96 5.71 33.10
CA ILE A 185 3.42 4.71 34.05
C ILE A 185 4.57 3.89 34.65
N SER A 186 5.57 3.53 33.84
CA SER A 186 6.69 2.67 34.27
C SER A 186 7.65 3.38 35.22
N SER A 187 7.85 4.69 35.08
CA SER A 187 8.67 5.48 36.01
C SER A 187 8.04 5.57 37.41
N ILE A 188 6.72 5.64 37.47
CA ILE A 188 5.97 5.60 38.73
C ILE A 188 5.91 4.18 39.29
N ASN A 189 5.91 3.14 38.45
CA ASN A 189 5.90 1.73 38.88
C ASN A 189 4.86 1.46 39.99
N PRO A 190 3.57 1.70 39.72
CA PRO A 190 2.52 1.60 40.74
C PRO A 190 2.25 0.14 41.12
N LYS A 191 1.90 -0.11 42.38
CA LYS A 191 1.41 -1.40 42.85
C LYS A 191 -0.06 -1.33 43.25
N ILE A 192 -0.79 -2.41 42.99
CA ILE A 192 -2.18 -2.57 43.40
C ILE A 192 -2.26 -2.52 44.93
N GLY A 193 -3.19 -1.74 45.49
CA GLY A 193 -3.37 -1.56 46.94
C GLY A 193 -2.40 -0.56 47.61
N GLU A 194 -1.31 -0.17 46.95
CA GLU A 194 -0.28 0.71 47.53
C GLU A 194 -0.84 2.08 47.95
N TYR A 195 -1.70 2.66 47.11
CA TYR A 195 -2.29 3.97 47.39
C TYR A 195 -3.14 3.98 48.67
N GLU A 196 -3.90 2.91 48.90
CA GLU A 196 -4.76 2.79 50.07
C GLU A 196 -3.93 2.60 51.35
N GLU A 197 -2.87 1.78 51.28
CA GLU A 197 -1.92 1.58 52.37
C GLU A 197 -1.22 2.89 52.76
N LEU A 198 -0.74 3.65 51.77
CA LEU A 198 -0.09 4.94 52.00
C LEU A 198 -1.05 5.99 52.58
N LEU A 199 -2.33 5.98 52.20
CA LEU A 199 -3.34 6.86 52.82
C LEU A 199 -3.61 6.51 54.28
N ILE A 200 -3.62 5.22 54.64
CA ILE A 200 -3.73 4.79 56.04
C ILE A 200 -2.51 5.24 56.83
N LEU A 201 -1.31 5.09 56.26
CA LEU A 201 -0.05 5.51 56.87
C LEU A 201 -0.01 7.03 57.08
N LYS A 202 -0.41 7.83 56.07
CA LYS A 202 -0.55 9.29 56.17
C LYS A 202 -1.48 9.71 57.31
N LYS A 203 -2.61 9.01 57.48
CA LYS A 203 -3.54 9.27 58.61
C LYS A 203 -2.91 8.95 59.96
N LYS A 204 -2.10 7.88 60.06
CA LYS A 204 -1.37 7.54 61.29
C LYS A 204 -0.32 8.60 61.62
N LEU A 205 0.48 9.03 60.64
CA LEU A 205 1.49 10.09 60.81
C LEU A 205 0.85 11.41 61.24
N SER A 206 -0.20 11.87 60.55
CA SER A 206 -0.91 13.11 60.93
C SER A 206 -1.53 13.04 62.34
N LYS A 207 -1.88 11.85 62.83
CA LYS A 207 -2.31 11.66 64.23
C LYS A 207 -1.14 11.73 65.20
N LYS A 208 0.02 11.15 64.85
CA LYS A 208 1.26 11.23 65.64
C LYS A 208 1.67 12.69 65.80
N ASP A 209 1.78 13.46 64.71
CA ASP A 209 2.17 14.87 64.75
C ASP A 209 1.24 15.70 65.65
N LYS A 210 -0.07 15.48 65.56
CA LYS A 210 -1.07 16.18 66.40
C LYS A 210 -0.97 15.80 67.87
N LEU A 211 -0.65 14.54 68.18
CA LEU A 211 -0.47 14.07 69.54
C LEU A 211 0.82 14.65 70.13
N GLU A 212 1.91 14.63 69.38
CA GLU A 212 3.18 15.25 69.79
C GLU A 212 3.02 16.75 70.03
N GLU A 213 2.34 17.47 69.14
CA GLU A 213 2.07 18.90 69.32
C GLU A 213 1.21 19.16 70.56
N ALA A 214 0.19 18.33 70.81
CA ALA A 214 -0.67 18.44 71.99
C ALA A 214 0.09 18.13 73.29
N TRP A 215 0.90 17.08 73.31
CA TRP A 215 1.70 16.70 74.47
C TRP A 215 2.84 17.67 74.73
N SER A 216 3.51 18.20 73.71
CA SER A 216 4.50 19.27 73.86
C SER A 216 3.90 20.52 74.52
N LYS A 217 2.65 20.88 74.18
CA LYS A 217 1.92 21.95 74.87
C LYS A 217 1.57 21.58 76.32
N ALA A 218 1.16 20.33 76.56
CA ALA A 218 0.78 19.84 77.87
C ALA A 218 1.97 19.67 78.83
N GLU A 219 3.15 19.34 78.33
CA GLU A 219 4.39 19.13 79.12
C GLU A 219 4.76 20.38 79.95
N ARG A 220 4.34 21.57 79.51
CA ARG A 220 4.47 22.83 80.29
C ARG A 220 3.87 22.76 81.69
N ILE A 221 2.86 21.92 81.92
CA ILE A 221 2.25 21.77 83.24
C ILE A 221 3.23 21.18 84.27
N PHE A 222 4.17 20.35 83.83
CA PHE A 222 5.18 19.75 84.69
C PHE A 222 6.22 20.77 85.18
N GLU A 223 6.44 21.86 84.42
CA GLU A 223 7.31 22.97 84.85
C GLU A 223 6.73 23.72 86.06
N LEU A 224 5.39 23.79 86.15
CA LEU A 224 4.66 24.48 87.21
C LEU A 224 4.44 23.63 88.46
N GLU A 225 4.76 22.34 88.40
CA GLU A 225 4.52 21.37 89.48
C GLU A 225 5.05 21.86 90.83
N LYS A 226 6.32 22.27 90.88
CA LYS A 226 6.97 22.71 92.12
C LYS A 226 6.31 23.96 92.70
N VAL A 227 5.91 24.90 91.84
CA VAL A 227 5.28 26.16 92.25
C VAL A 227 3.90 25.89 92.88
N VAL A 228 3.13 24.97 92.30
CA VAL A 228 1.81 24.60 92.82
C VAL A 228 1.93 23.85 94.15
N ILE A 229 2.88 22.92 94.26
CA ILE A 229 3.15 22.19 95.51
C ILE A 229 3.56 23.15 96.63
N GLU A 230 4.45 24.12 96.34
CA GLU A 230 4.84 25.15 97.31
C GLU A 230 3.64 26.00 97.76
N ALA A 231 2.78 26.44 96.84
CA ALA A 231 1.59 27.23 97.17
C ALA A 231 0.58 26.45 98.04
N LEU A 232 0.37 25.16 97.76
CA LEU A 232 -0.51 24.28 98.55
C LEU A 232 0.03 24.06 99.97
N ASN A 233 1.33 23.78 100.10
CA ASN A 233 1.98 23.60 101.39
C ASN A 233 1.93 24.88 102.25
N LEU A 234 2.15 26.05 101.65
CA LEU A 234 2.00 27.35 102.34
C LEU A 234 0.56 27.62 102.79
N SER A 235 -0.42 26.99 102.14
CA SER A 235 -1.84 27.08 102.47
C SER A 235 -2.29 25.99 103.48
N GLU A 236 -1.34 25.22 104.03
CA GLU A 236 -1.60 24.10 104.96
C GLU A 236 -2.49 22.98 104.39
N VAL A 237 -2.51 22.82 103.06
CA VAL A 237 -3.23 21.74 102.37
C VAL A 237 -2.25 20.65 101.95
N ASP A 238 -2.60 19.38 102.19
CA ASP A 238 -1.80 18.25 101.71
C ASP A 238 -1.79 18.18 100.17
N ALA A 239 -0.61 18.32 99.57
CA ALA A 239 -0.41 18.34 98.12
C ALA A 239 -0.30 16.93 97.48
N SER A 240 -0.42 15.86 98.27
CA SER A 240 -0.33 14.46 97.82
C SER A 240 -1.20 14.18 96.58
N PHE A 241 -2.46 14.60 96.59
CA PHE A 241 -3.41 14.40 95.47
C PHE A 241 -2.92 14.99 94.14
N PHE A 242 -2.27 16.16 94.17
CA PHE A 242 -1.78 16.83 92.98
C PHE A 242 -0.54 16.13 92.43
N SER A 243 0.34 15.67 93.32
CA SER A 243 1.54 14.90 92.96
C SER A 243 1.19 13.53 92.35
N GLU A 244 0.17 12.86 92.89
CA GLU A 244 -0.33 11.60 92.34
C GLU A 244 -0.93 11.81 90.95
N CYS A 245 -1.76 12.85 90.78
CA CYS A 245 -2.35 13.21 89.49
C CYS A 245 -1.29 13.54 88.43
N LEU A 246 -0.25 14.29 88.79
CA LEU A 246 0.85 14.61 87.86
C LEU A 246 1.72 13.39 87.54
N ASN A 247 1.92 12.47 88.48
CA ASN A 247 2.62 11.22 88.21
C ASN A 247 1.83 10.34 87.24
N GLU A 248 0.51 10.21 87.42
CA GLU A 248 -0.36 9.50 86.47
C GLU A 248 -0.29 10.15 85.08
N LEU A 249 -0.35 11.48 85.00
CA LEU A 249 -0.22 12.21 83.74
C LEU A 249 1.13 11.96 83.06
N ARG A 250 2.22 11.83 83.85
CA ARG A 250 3.57 11.55 83.36
C ARG A 250 3.68 10.15 82.77
N VAL A 251 3.09 9.15 83.43
CA VAL A 251 2.99 7.78 82.90
C VAL A 251 2.20 7.75 81.60
N ILE A 252 1.08 8.50 81.52
CA ILE A 252 0.31 8.61 80.28
C ILE A 252 1.15 9.27 79.19
N CYS A 253 1.88 10.35 79.49
CA CYS A 253 2.74 11.04 78.54
C CYS A 253 3.87 10.14 78.01
N GLU A 254 4.54 9.38 78.88
CA GLU A 254 5.60 8.43 78.48
C GLU A 254 5.06 7.31 77.59
N ASN A 255 3.86 6.79 77.88
CA ASN A 255 3.21 5.77 77.05
C ASN A 255 2.74 6.29 75.68
N GLN A 256 2.69 7.62 75.49
CA GLN A 256 2.29 8.26 74.23
C GLN A 256 3.48 8.65 73.36
N LYS A 257 4.71 8.57 73.87
CA LYS A 257 5.94 8.71 73.06
C LYS A 257 6.08 7.48 72.17
N MET A 258 5.44 7.55 71.00
CA MET A 258 5.59 6.58 69.92
C MET A 258 7.04 6.56 69.45
N GLU A 259 7.57 5.39 69.08
CA GLU A 259 8.91 5.25 68.50
C GLU A 259 9.12 6.27 67.36
N ASP A 260 10.29 6.91 67.36
CA ASP A 260 10.75 7.76 66.25
C ASP A 260 11.04 6.86 65.05
N LEU A 261 9.99 6.59 64.30
CA LEU A 261 10.11 6.13 62.93
C LEU A 261 10.62 7.33 62.11
N ASP A 262 11.91 7.31 61.75
CA ASP A 262 12.50 8.18 60.73
C ASP A 262 11.81 7.90 59.38
N PHE A 263 10.63 8.48 59.20
CA PHE A 263 9.84 8.36 57.98
C PHE A 263 10.00 9.64 57.16
N ASP A 264 10.45 9.49 55.93
CA ASP A 264 10.51 10.59 54.98
C ASP A 264 9.08 10.97 54.53
N VAL A 265 8.53 12.00 55.19
CA VAL A 265 7.18 12.50 54.93
C VAL A 265 7.08 13.09 53.53
N GLU A 266 8.14 13.75 53.04
CA GLU A 266 8.16 14.34 51.70
C GLU A 266 8.10 13.25 50.63
N ALA A 267 8.95 12.23 50.71
CA ALA A 267 8.93 11.10 49.79
C ALA A 267 7.59 10.35 49.80
N LEU A 268 6.94 10.23 50.96
CA LEU A 268 5.61 9.62 51.09
C LEU A 268 4.53 10.47 50.39
N LEU A 269 4.55 11.79 50.58
CA LEU A 269 3.59 12.70 49.95
C LEU A 269 3.78 12.72 48.43
N ASP A 270 5.02 12.78 47.95
CA ASP A 270 5.36 12.70 46.53
C ASP A 270 4.90 11.37 45.92
N ARG A 271 5.07 10.25 46.65
CA ARG A 271 4.58 8.94 46.20
C ARG A 271 3.06 8.89 46.08
N ILE A 272 2.35 9.45 47.06
CA ILE A 272 0.88 9.55 47.02
C ILE A 272 0.43 10.43 45.85
N GLU A 273 1.12 11.54 45.57
CA GLU A 273 0.78 12.42 44.46
C GLU A 273 0.98 11.72 43.10
N ASN A 274 2.10 11.02 42.93
CA ASN A 274 2.38 10.23 41.72
C ASN A 274 1.30 9.15 41.47
N LEU A 275 0.90 8.42 42.50
CA LEU A 275 -0.17 7.43 42.39
C LEU A 275 -1.54 8.08 42.14
N SER A 276 -1.83 9.20 42.79
CA SER A 276 -3.06 9.98 42.59
C SER A 276 -3.19 10.51 41.17
N TYR A 277 -2.08 10.95 40.57
CA TYR A 277 -2.04 11.35 39.16
C TYR A 277 -2.47 10.19 38.23
N LEU A 278 -1.94 8.98 38.46
CA LEU A 278 -2.31 7.80 37.68
C LEU A 278 -3.79 7.45 37.85
N ILE A 279 -4.30 7.44 39.08
CA ILE A 279 -5.72 7.15 39.38
C ILE A 279 -6.63 8.18 38.71
N LYS A 280 -6.29 9.47 38.73
CA LYS A 280 -7.08 10.51 38.04
C LYS A 280 -7.10 10.33 36.53
N ARG A 281 -6.00 9.85 35.94
CA ARG A 281 -5.86 9.73 34.49
C ARG A 281 -6.40 8.42 33.92
N TYR A 282 -6.30 7.33 34.68
CA TYR A 282 -6.64 5.98 34.25
C TYR A 282 -7.75 5.33 35.08
N GLU A 283 -8.43 6.11 35.93
CA GLU A 283 -9.49 5.71 36.87
C GLU A 283 -9.03 4.83 38.04
N SER A 284 -8.11 3.90 37.80
CA SER A 284 -7.56 3.00 38.81
C SER A 284 -6.11 2.59 38.49
N ILE A 285 -5.41 2.02 39.48
CA ILE A 285 -4.06 1.50 39.28
C ILE A 285 -4.10 0.23 38.43
N GLU A 286 -5.13 -0.59 38.58
CA GLU A 286 -5.36 -1.79 37.78
C GLU A 286 -5.50 -1.43 36.30
N ASN A 287 -6.33 -0.44 35.99
CA ASN A 287 -6.52 0.06 34.63
C ASN A 287 -5.23 0.67 34.08
N ALA A 288 -4.48 1.43 34.89
CA ALA A 288 -3.19 1.97 34.47
C ALA A 288 -2.19 0.86 34.07
N LEU A 289 -2.14 -0.23 34.84
CA LEU A 289 -1.29 -1.39 34.55
C LEU A 289 -1.79 -2.19 33.33
N GLU A 290 -3.10 -2.27 33.12
CA GLU A 290 -3.68 -2.89 31.93
C GLU A 290 -3.36 -2.09 30.67
N VAL A 291 -3.55 -0.77 30.70
CA VAL A 291 -3.14 0.14 29.62
C VAL A 291 -1.64 0.03 29.36
N LEU A 292 -0.81 -0.02 30.40
CA LEU A 292 0.63 -0.22 30.25
C LEU A 292 0.94 -1.52 29.49
N LYS A 293 0.26 -2.62 29.83
CA LYS A 293 0.45 -3.91 29.17
C LYS A 293 0.02 -3.86 27.70
N GLN A 294 -1.15 -3.29 27.41
CA GLN A 294 -1.64 -3.11 26.05
C GLN A 294 -0.68 -2.25 25.21
N LYS A 295 -0.21 -1.12 25.74
CA LYS A 295 0.73 -0.24 25.04
C LYS A 295 2.10 -0.88 24.80
N LYS A 296 2.61 -1.70 25.73
CA LYS A 296 3.83 -2.49 25.50
C LYS A 296 3.66 -3.47 24.35
N TYR A 297 2.52 -4.15 24.27
CA TYR A 297 2.22 -5.08 23.19
C TYR A 297 2.09 -4.36 21.83
N GLU A 298 1.37 -3.23 21.78
CA GLU A 298 1.29 -2.39 20.58
C GLU A 298 2.68 -1.94 20.12
N LEU A 299 3.54 -1.49 21.05
CA LEU A 299 4.90 -1.03 20.72
C LEU A 299 5.75 -2.16 20.14
N GLU A 300 5.69 -3.36 20.73
CA GLU A 300 6.40 -4.55 20.23
C GLU A 300 5.94 -4.93 18.82
N HIS A 301 4.63 -4.91 18.57
CA HIS A 301 4.08 -5.15 17.23
C HIS A 301 4.62 -4.13 16.21
N TYR A 302 4.68 -2.85 16.59
CA TYR A 302 5.19 -1.82 15.71
C TYR A 302 6.72 -1.87 15.51
N GLU A 303 7.47 -2.41 16.47
CA GLU A 303 8.91 -2.67 16.31
C GLU A 303 9.17 -3.83 15.35
N ASN A 304 8.34 -4.87 15.38
CA ASN A 304 8.38 -5.96 14.41
C ASN A 304 8.14 -5.48 12.97
N LEU A 305 7.16 -4.58 12.75
CA LEU A 305 6.93 -3.95 11.43
C LEU A 305 8.17 -3.21 10.90
N SER A 306 8.93 -2.54 11.78
CA SER A 306 10.17 -1.86 11.39
C SER A 306 11.28 -2.83 10.98
N PHE A 307 11.32 -4.00 11.63
CA PHE A 307 12.25 -5.07 11.26
C PHE A 307 11.89 -5.69 9.90
N GLU A 308 10.61 -6.04 9.69
CA GLU A 308 10.11 -6.56 8.42
C GLU A 308 10.40 -5.60 7.25
N LYS A 309 10.19 -4.30 7.47
CA LYS A 309 10.55 -3.26 6.51
C LYS A 309 12.02 -3.32 6.12
N LYS A 310 12.94 -3.37 7.09
CA LYS A 310 14.39 -3.43 6.81
C LYS A 310 14.77 -4.66 6.00
N GLU A 311 14.15 -5.81 6.27
CA GLU A 311 14.37 -7.02 5.47
C GLU A 311 13.87 -6.86 4.03
N LEU A 312 12.68 -6.28 3.84
CA LEU A 312 12.12 -6.02 2.52
C LEU A 312 12.92 -4.98 1.74
N GLU A 313 13.39 -3.90 2.39
CA GLU A 313 14.28 -2.92 1.79
C GLU A 313 15.58 -3.55 1.29
N LYS A 314 16.18 -4.44 2.09
CA LYS A 314 17.39 -5.17 1.69
C LYS A 314 17.12 -6.05 0.47
N LYS A 315 16.06 -6.87 0.50
CA LYS A 315 15.67 -7.73 -0.64
C LYS A 315 15.36 -6.89 -1.89
N PHE A 316 14.70 -5.75 -1.72
CA PHE A 316 14.39 -4.82 -2.80
C PHE A 316 15.67 -4.29 -3.47
N GLN A 317 16.66 -3.86 -2.68
CA GLN A 317 17.94 -3.36 -3.21
C GLN A 317 18.73 -4.46 -3.92
N GLU A 318 18.80 -5.66 -3.34
CA GLU A 318 19.47 -6.82 -3.95
C GLU A 318 18.85 -7.19 -5.31
N LEU A 319 17.50 -7.27 -5.38
CA LEU A 319 16.80 -7.53 -6.63
C LEU A 319 16.93 -6.40 -7.63
N LYS A 320 16.91 -5.14 -7.17
CA LYS A 320 17.10 -3.98 -8.03
C LYS A 320 18.46 -4.02 -8.71
N GLN A 321 19.52 -4.27 -7.96
CA GLN A 321 20.88 -4.38 -8.51
C GLN A 321 20.97 -5.53 -9.51
N LYS A 322 20.45 -6.72 -9.15
CA LYS A 322 20.40 -7.88 -10.04
C LYS A 322 19.66 -7.58 -11.35
N LEU A 323 18.54 -6.87 -11.27
CA LEU A 323 17.76 -6.46 -12.45
C LEU A 323 18.47 -5.41 -13.29
N GLU A 324 19.21 -4.49 -12.69
CA GLU A 324 20.01 -3.50 -13.42
C GLU A 324 21.11 -4.18 -14.23
N GLU A 325 21.83 -5.14 -13.63
CA GLU A 325 22.85 -5.93 -14.32
C GLU A 325 22.26 -6.74 -15.48
N LYS A 326 21.15 -7.46 -15.24
CA LYS A 326 20.48 -8.22 -16.29
C LYS A 326 19.90 -7.32 -17.39
N ALA A 327 19.35 -6.15 -17.03
CA ALA A 327 18.84 -5.20 -18.00
C ALA A 327 19.97 -4.68 -18.91
N GLN A 328 21.15 -4.38 -18.36
CA GLN A 328 22.31 -3.98 -19.17
C GLN A 328 22.74 -5.06 -20.14
N ILE A 329 22.78 -6.33 -19.71
CA ILE A 329 23.08 -7.47 -20.59
C ILE A 329 22.05 -7.54 -21.72
N LEU A 330 20.75 -7.44 -21.39
CA LEU A 330 19.66 -7.46 -22.35
C LEU A 330 19.78 -6.33 -23.39
N THR A 331 20.05 -5.11 -22.93
CA THR A 331 20.30 -3.93 -23.79
C THR A 331 21.48 -4.15 -24.73
N GLN A 332 22.59 -4.70 -24.24
CA GLN A 332 23.78 -4.97 -25.06
C GLN A 332 23.50 -6.02 -26.13
N THR A 333 22.77 -7.08 -25.78
CA THR A 333 22.37 -8.13 -26.71
C THR A 333 21.45 -7.58 -27.80
N ARG A 334 20.45 -6.78 -27.42
CA ARG A 334 19.55 -6.11 -28.37
C ARG A 334 20.30 -5.14 -29.29
N LYS A 335 21.25 -4.36 -28.77
CA LYS A 335 22.11 -3.47 -29.58
C LYS A 335 22.91 -4.24 -30.64
N LYS A 336 23.37 -5.48 -30.36
CA LYS A 336 24.05 -6.33 -31.35
C LYS A 336 23.10 -6.77 -32.48
N ASN A 337 21.86 -7.14 -32.14
CA ASN A 337 20.88 -7.60 -33.12
C ASN A 337 20.16 -6.46 -33.85
N LEU A 338 20.25 -5.21 -33.36
CA LEU A 338 19.63 -4.04 -33.96
C LEU A 338 20.02 -3.87 -35.43
N LYS A 339 21.32 -4.00 -35.76
CA LYS A 339 21.82 -3.89 -37.14
C LYS A 339 21.30 -5.00 -38.05
N LYS A 340 21.10 -6.21 -37.51
CA LYS A 340 20.54 -7.33 -38.28
C LYS A 340 19.07 -7.07 -38.61
N LEU A 341 18.30 -6.59 -37.63
CA LEU A 341 16.90 -6.22 -37.82
C LEU A 341 16.76 -5.07 -38.82
N GLU A 342 17.57 -4.03 -38.69
CA GLU A 342 17.59 -2.87 -39.61
C GLU A 342 17.88 -3.30 -41.05
N LYS A 343 18.89 -4.16 -41.26
CA LYS A 343 19.21 -4.70 -42.59
C LYS A 343 18.06 -5.51 -43.17
N CYS A 344 17.42 -6.36 -42.35
CA CYS A 344 16.27 -7.15 -42.78
C CYS A 344 15.09 -6.26 -43.21
N LEU A 345 14.77 -5.25 -42.39
CA LEU A 345 13.72 -4.28 -42.68
C LEU A 345 13.99 -3.52 -43.98
N ASN A 346 15.21 -3.00 -44.16
CA ASN A 346 15.57 -2.20 -45.34
C ASN A 346 15.59 -3.02 -46.64
N ASN A 347 15.87 -4.32 -46.58
CA ASN A 347 15.74 -5.18 -47.77
C ASN A 347 14.28 -5.19 -48.27
N TYR A 348 13.30 -5.37 -47.37
CA TYR A 348 11.88 -5.34 -47.74
C TYR A 348 11.43 -3.95 -48.20
N LEU A 349 11.90 -2.88 -47.55
CA LEU A 349 11.59 -1.50 -47.96
C LEU A 349 12.11 -1.20 -49.36
N LYS A 350 13.29 -1.71 -49.70
CA LYS A 350 13.88 -1.56 -51.03
C LYS A 350 13.05 -2.26 -52.12
N ASP A 351 12.55 -3.46 -51.84
CA ASP A 351 11.64 -4.18 -52.75
C ASP A 351 10.31 -3.43 -52.94
N LEU A 352 9.89 -2.65 -51.95
CA LEU A 352 8.73 -1.77 -51.99
C LEU A 352 9.04 -0.36 -52.55
N TYR A 353 10.24 -0.12 -53.06
CA TYR A 353 10.71 1.19 -53.54
C TYR A 353 10.61 2.32 -52.49
N MET A 354 10.71 1.97 -51.21
CA MET A 354 10.71 2.90 -50.09
C MET A 354 12.14 3.29 -49.71
N LYS A 355 12.28 4.43 -49.02
CA LYS A 355 13.57 4.85 -48.43
C LYS A 355 13.94 3.96 -47.25
N ASP A 356 15.23 3.88 -46.98
CA ASP A 356 15.75 3.16 -45.82
C ASP A 356 15.21 3.76 -44.51
N ALA A 357 14.88 2.86 -43.59
CA ALA A 357 14.56 3.15 -42.20
C ALA A 357 15.80 2.97 -41.31
N SER A 358 15.92 3.82 -40.30
CA SER A 358 16.94 3.68 -39.27
C SER A 358 16.30 3.33 -37.92
N LEU A 359 16.88 2.34 -37.24
CA LEU A 359 16.46 1.91 -35.92
C LEU A 359 17.49 2.37 -34.89
N THR A 360 17.04 3.07 -33.85
CA THR A 360 17.89 3.44 -32.71
C THR A 360 17.30 2.93 -31.41
N LEU A 361 18.15 2.54 -30.47
CA LEU A 361 17.74 2.01 -29.18
C LEU A 361 18.07 3.03 -28.09
N LYS A 362 17.04 3.46 -27.35
CA LYS A 362 17.14 4.37 -26.20
C LYS A 362 16.85 3.61 -24.92
N GLU A 363 17.48 4.02 -23.83
CA GLU A 363 17.26 3.43 -22.52
C GLU A 363 16.31 4.33 -21.71
N ASN A 364 15.25 3.73 -21.18
CA ASN A 364 14.29 4.33 -20.28
C ASN A 364 14.84 4.37 -18.84
N GLU A 365 14.40 5.35 -18.08
CA GLU A 365 14.78 5.51 -16.67
C GLU A 365 14.31 4.33 -15.80
N LYS A 366 13.11 3.81 -16.09
CA LYS A 366 12.48 2.72 -15.33
C LYS A 366 12.62 1.38 -16.06
N ILE A 367 12.91 0.33 -15.29
CA ILE A 367 12.90 -1.04 -15.77
C ILE A 367 11.46 -1.50 -15.91
N SER A 368 11.13 -2.10 -17.05
CA SER A 368 9.86 -2.78 -17.27
C SER A 368 10.08 -4.30 -17.36
N ILE A 369 8.98 -5.06 -17.46
CA ILE A 369 9.05 -6.51 -17.71
C ILE A 369 9.76 -6.87 -19.03
N LEU A 370 9.86 -5.90 -19.96
CA LEU A 370 10.57 -6.04 -21.22
C LEU A 370 12.00 -5.48 -21.15
N GLY A 371 12.48 -5.02 -19.99
CA GLY A 371 13.77 -4.36 -19.82
C GLY A 371 13.67 -2.83 -19.80
N LYS A 372 14.79 -2.15 -20.07
CA LYS A 372 14.89 -0.69 -20.11
C LYS A 372 14.82 -0.11 -21.52
N ASP A 373 14.66 -0.92 -22.57
CA ASP A 373 14.88 -0.44 -23.93
C ASP A 373 13.60 0.13 -24.60
N GLU A 374 13.76 1.21 -25.35
CA GLU A 374 12.78 1.75 -26.30
C GLU A 374 13.42 1.86 -27.69
N ILE A 375 12.78 1.29 -28.70
CA ILE A 375 13.21 1.37 -30.09
C ILE A 375 12.51 2.55 -30.76
N MET A 376 13.33 3.45 -31.31
CA MET A 376 12.92 4.57 -32.13
C MET A 376 13.13 4.20 -33.59
N LEU A 377 12.03 4.18 -34.35
CA LEU A 377 12.02 3.96 -35.79
C LEU A 377 11.90 5.31 -36.50
N ASP A 378 12.88 5.60 -37.34
CA ASP A 378 12.96 6.81 -38.15
C ASP A 378 12.92 6.47 -39.62
N ILE A 379 11.97 7.08 -40.34
CA ILE A 379 11.84 6.93 -41.79
C ILE A 379 11.95 8.34 -42.36
N ASN A 380 13.01 8.60 -43.13
CA ASN A 380 13.21 9.87 -43.82
C ASN A 380 13.24 11.11 -42.87
N LEU A 381 13.90 10.99 -41.71
CA LEU A 381 14.02 12.02 -40.66
C LEU A 381 12.69 12.46 -40.01
N ALA A 382 11.57 11.81 -40.36
CA ALA A 382 10.32 11.92 -39.63
C ALA A 382 10.26 10.79 -38.60
N HIS A 383 10.22 11.14 -37.32
CA HIS A 383 9.90 10.20 -36.25
C HIS A 383 8.51 9.62 -36.50
N LEU A 384 8.33 8.30 -36.34
CA LEU A 384 7.03 7.66 -36.57
C LEU A 384 5.92 8.19 -35.64
N LYS A 385 6.28 8.76 -34.49
CA LYS A 385 5.37 9.53 -33.61
C LYS A 385 4.74 10.76 -34.29
N ASN A 386 5.33 11.24 -35.40
CA ASN A 386 4.81 12.36 -36.21
C ASN A 386 4.04 11.89 -37.46
N LEU A 387 3.92 10.58 -37.69
CA LEU A 387 3.20 9.98 -38.82
C LEU A 387 1.80 9.45 -38.43
N SER A 388 1.45 9.46 -37.14
CA SER A 388 0.11 9.15 -36.58
C SER A 388 -0.83 10.34 -36.55
#